data_AF-A0A0K1QCH5-F1
#
_entry.id   AF-A0A0K1QCH5-F1
#
_cell.length_a   1.000
_cell.length_b   1.000
_cell.length_c   1.000
_cell.angle_alpha   90.00
_cell.angle_beta   90.00
_cell.angle_gamma   90.00
#
_symmetry.space_group_name_H-M   'P 1'
#
loop_
_entity.id
_entity.type
_entity.pdbx_description
1 polymer ?
#
loop_
_entity_poly.entity_id
_entity_poly.type
_entity_poly.pdbx_seq_one_letter_code
_entity_poly.pdbx_strand_id
1 'polypeptide(L)'
;MQGVVPDLAKAWHRLSDGQMSLLVGAVLFVTCAWPLAFVEVPPYQDLPNHLAAVAIIEHPERYPEFVFNGFFKTNAALFAWLFVVAKVTGAKMAARLFAVLVLAGNAFVLPRFVLAMTGSRQRMLVASLFMWPMVHNWFLTMGMLDFALAVPLSLGVLMGLERQRRAPTIKNGILITVLGIVTWYAHVFPLLIVHMLAAIEAALRPTWKERWETVKKMAVPLFPVAVLVAASLYQHLSDTVGPMTGFIDHRKTLPAWELGYNMWAEWLWGFSKLELSTLVPCLVLAGLGLWRRKESPPFFSPVALVALALMYCFSPYIVTNWFHVNSRFIPYLWLAFLLRVPASLPKKLVAVLGISAVFYSAGMGVDYMRLERERREFTAGIPVVPEGARLLPLLFRHKVASDNTRSIMHAWGYYVTEKLTAAPLLFAHSHSFPVMYSTPPPVRFNHLVLEGFAPSMAQPSAVCRNMLDGNVVVDDCESAYEATWREFWVDAMPRYDHLLVWDVTPEARALIPSAYRLTFEQGRLQIYERKTNPDERAHAH
;
A
#
# COMPACT_ATOMS: atom_id res chain seq x y z
N MET A 1 -16.67 33.06 28.27
CA MET A 1 -15.59 32.55 27.39
C MET A 1 -14.34 33.44 27.30
N GLN A 2 -14.31 34.66 27.85
CA GLN A 2 -13.16 35.58 27.73
C GLN A 2 -11.92 35.23 28.61
N GLY A 3 -12.07 34.39 29.64
CA GLY A 3 -10.96 33.98 30.52
C GLY A 3 -10.21 32.70 30.12
N VAL A 4 -10.76 31.87 29.23
CA VAL A 4 -10.20 30.53 28.92
C VAL A 4 -9.07 30.59 27.89
N VAL A 5 -9.16 31.52 26.92
CA VAL A 5 -8.19 31.64 25.82
C VAL A 5 -6.79 32.10 26.28
N PRO A 6 -6.65 33.08 27.19
CA PRO A 6 -5.33 33.50 27.68
C PRO A 6 -4.58 32.40 28.44
N ASP A 7 -5.29 31.56 29.18
CA ASP A 7 -4.70 30.49 29.98
C ASP A 7 -4.24 29.32 29.12
N LEU A 8 -4.97 29.01 28.04
CA LEU A 8 -4.54 28.02 27.05
C LEU A 8 -3.27 28.46 26.31
N ALA A 9 -3.15 29.74 25.95
CA ALA A 9 -1.94 30.25 25.32
C ALA A 9 -0.72 30.15 26.25
N LYS A 10 -0.88 30.51 27.53
CA LYS A 10 0.17 30.36 28.55
C LYS A 10 0.57 28.90 28.76
N ALA A 11 -0.41 27.98 28.82
CA ALA A 11 -0.14 26.54 28.91
C ALA A 11 0.64 26.03 27.69
N TRP A 12 0.31 26.49 26.48
CA TRP A 12 1.00 26.12 25.25
C TRP A 12 2.47 26.51 25.23
N HIS A 13 2.78 27.69 25.77
CA HIS A 13 4.16 28.19 25.87
C HIS A 13 5.01 27.41 26.89
N ARG A 14 4.39 26.72 27.85
CA ARG A 14 5.10 25.92 28.87
C ARG A 14 5.47 24.52 28.42
N LEU A 15 4.86 24.01 27.34
CA LEU A 15 5.17 22.69 26.81
C LEU A 15 6.58 22.66 26.23
N SER A 16 7.38 21.67 26.64
CA SER A 16 8.63 21.32 25.98
C SER A 16 8.39 20.95 24.50
N ASP A 17 9.44 21.02 23.67
CA ASP A 17 9.30 20.68 22.26
C ASP A 17 8.89 19.21 22.03
N GLY A 18 9.32 18.31 22.92
CA GLY A 18 8.89 16.91 22.90
C GLY A 18 7.38 16.77 23.19
N GLN A 19 6.87 17.44 24.21
CA GLN A 19 5.44 17.44 24.54
C GLN A 19 4.61 18.08 23.42
N MET A 20 5.11 19.18 22.85
CA MET A 20 4.45 19.85 21.72
C MET A 20 4.36 18.92 20.50
N SER A 21 5.45 18.24 20.14
CA SER A 21 5.45 17.26 19.04
C SER A 21 4.46 16.12 19.28
N LEU A 22 4.32 15.63 20.52
CA LEU A 22 3.36 14.59 20.86
C LEU A 22 1.92 15.08 20.72
N LEU A 23 1.63 16.30 21.18
CA LEU A 23 0.30 16.88 21.07
C LEU A 23 -0.11 17.10 19.61
N VAL A 24 0.79 17.64 18.79
CA VAL A 24 0.58 17.76 17.34
C VAL A 24 0.35 16.39 16.71
N GLY A 25 1.16 15.39 17.07
CA GLY A 25 0.97 14.02 16.59
C GLY A 25 -0.37 13.42 16.98
N ALA A 26 -0.86 13.68 18.20
CA ALA A 26 -2.18 13.23 18.65
C ALA A 26 -3.31 13.88 17.86
N VAL A 27 -3.23 15.19 17.58
CA VAL A 27 -4.22 15.89 16.76
C VAL A 27 -4.23 15.33 15.33
N LEU A 28 -3.06 15.13 14.73
CA LEU A 28 -2.92 14.53 13.39
C LEU A 28 -3.51 13.11 13.38
N PHE A 29 -3.19 12.29 14.38
CA PHE A 29 -3.71 10.94 14.51
C PHE A 29 -5.23 10.93 14.58
N VAL A 30 -5.84 11.71 15.48
CA VAL A 30 -7.31 11.77 15.61
C VAL A 30 -7.95 12.26 14.31
N THR A 31 -7.39 13.30 13.68
CA THR A 31 -7.93 13.89 12.43
C THR A 31 -7.95 12.88 11.28
N CYS A 32 -6.96 11.98 11.22
CA CYS A 32 -6.80 11.04 10.10
C CYS A 32 -7.30 9.62 10.42
N ALA A 33 -7.38 9.22 11.69
CA ALA A 33 -7.71 7.85 12.10
C ALA A 33 -9.16 7.67 12.56
N TRP A 34 -9.89 8.76 12.87
CA TRP A 34 -11.28 8.65 13.33
C TRP A 34 -12.20 7.81 12.43
N PRO A 35 -12.08 7.79 11.08
CA PRO A 35 -12.97 6.99 10.24
C PRO A 35 -12.88 5.48 10.50
N LEU A 36 -11.71 5.00 10.98
CA LEU A 36 -11.54 3.61 11.38
C LEU A 36 -12.48 3.19 12.51
N ALA A 37 -12.97 4.14 13.32
CA ALA A 37 -13.91 3.85 14.40
C ALA A 37 -15.20 3.19 13.89
N PHE A 38 -15.60 3.51 12.67
CA PHE A 38 -16.92 3.24 12.11
C PHE A 38 -16.97 2.05 11.15
N VAL A 39 -15.85 1.39 10.88
CA VAL A 39 -15.77 0.25 9.96
C VAL A 39 -15.30 -1.01 10.66
N GLU A 40 -15.84 -2.16 10.23
CA GLU A 40 -15.44 -3.46 10.75
C GLU A 40 -14.00 -3.80 10.31
N VAL A 41 -13.72 -3.57 9.02
CA VAL A 41 -12.41 -3.78 8.40
C VAL A 41 -12.03 -2.50 7.64
N PRO A 42 -10.79 -2.01 7.75
CA PRO A 42 -10.33 -0.89 6.93
C PRO A 42 -10.51 -1.19 5.43
N PRO A 43 -11.05 -0.27 4.62
CA PRO A 43 -11.35 -0.52 3.20
C PRO A 43 -10.10 -0.38 2.32
N TYR A 44 -9.02 -1.05 2.69
CA TYR A 44 -7.75 -0.99 1.97
C TYR A 44 -7.69 -2.09 0.91
N GLN A 45 -7.29 -1.73 -0.30
CA GLN A 45 -7.41 -2.59 -1.48
C GLN A 45 -6.76 -3.97 -1.29
N ASP A 46 -5.53 -4.05 -0.78
CA ASP A 46 -4.81 -5.34 -0.66
C ASP A 46 -5.03 -6.06 0.67
N LEU A 47 -5.67 -5.41 1.66
CA LEU A 47 -5.86 -5.99 2.98
C LEU A 47 -6.64 -7.34 2.97
N PRO A 48 -7.70 -7.50 2.17
CA PRO A 48 -8.37 -8.80 2.04
C PRO A 48 -7.46 -9.93 1.52
N ASN A 49 -6.53 -9.63 0.60
CA ASN A 49 -5.56 -10.61 0.11
C ASN A 49 -4.61 -11.04 1.24
N HIS A 50 -4.16 -10.08 2.05
CA HIS A 50 -3.31 -10.36 3.21
C HIS A 50 -4.01 -11.24 4.26
N LEU A 51 -5.31 -11.02 4.48
CA LEU A 51 -6.11 -11.85 5.38
C LEU A 51 -6.28 -13.28 4.82
N ALA A 52 -6.55 -13.41 3.52
CA ALA A 52 -6.63 -14.71 2.85
C ALA A 52 -5.31 -15.50 2.95
N ALA A 53 -4.16 -14.85 2.77
CA ALA A 53 -2.85 -15.49 2.90
C ALA A 53 -2.64 -16.09 4.31
N VAL A 54 -3.06 -15.38 5.36
CA VAL A 54 -2.94 -15.88 6.74
C VAL A 54 -3.90 -17.03 6.99
N ALA A 55 -5.14 -16.94 6.48
CA ALA A 55 -6.10 -18.05 6.58
C ALA A 55 -5.56 -19.33 5.92
N ILE A 56 -4.84 -19.21 4.80
CA ILE A 56 -4.19 -20.33 4.11
C ILE A 56 -3.03 -20.90 4.94
N ILE A 57 -2.20 -20.05 5.55
CA ILE A 57 -1.12 -20.49 6.44
C ILE A 57 -1.66 -21.26 7.65
N GLU A 58 -2.85 -20.89 8.14
CA GLU A 58 -3.49 -21.54 9.29
C GLU A 58 -4.19 -22.87 8.93
N HIS A 59 -4.51 -23.10 7.65
CA HIS A 59 -5.22 -24.30 7.17
C HIS A 59 -4.51 -24.96 5.97
N PRO A 60 -3.22 -25.31 6.08
CA PRO A 60 -2.43 -25.80 4.94
C PRO A 60 -3.03 -27.05 4.29
N GLU A 61 -3.74 -27.90 5.04
CA GLU A 61 -4.40 -29.10 4.55
C GLU A 61 -5.56 -28.82 3.56
N ARG A 62 -6.13 -27.62 3.62
CA ARG A 62 -7.19 -27.17 2.69
C ARG A 62 -6.62 -26.57 1.41
N TYR A 63 -5.31 -26.31 1.38
CA TYR A 63 -4.63 -25.51 0.37
C TYR A 63 -3.34 -26.17 -0.13
N PRO A 64 -3.39 -27.42 -0.64
CA PRO A 64 -2.20 -28.15 -1.09
C PRO A 64 -1.47 -27.49 -2.27
N GLU A 65 -2.14 -26.61 -3.01
CA GLU A 65 -1.54 -25.79 -4.08
C GLU A 65 -0.62 -24.68 -3.54
N PHE A 66 -0.59 -24.44 -2.23
CA PHE A 66 0.19 -23.42 -1.59
C PHE A 66 1.20 -23.99 -0.58
N VAL A 67 2.36 -23.34 -0.45
CA VAL A 67 3.38 -23.64 0.54
C VAL A 67 3.68 -22.40 1.38
N PHE A 68 3.77 -22.59 2.69
CA PHE A 68 4.24 -21.53 3.59
C PHE A 68 5.74 -21.30 3.37
N ASN A 69 6.09 -20.05 3.09
CA ASN A 69 7.43 -19.63 2.72
C ASN A 69 8.14 -18.87 3.86
N GLY A 70 7.64 -18.98 5.09
CA GLY A 70 8.26 -18.38 6.27
C GLY A 70 8.00 -16.88 6.44
N PHE A 71 8.27 -16.36 7.63
CA PHE A 71 8.16 -14.92 7.96
C PHE A 71 9.50 -14.20 8.05
N PHE A 72 10.66 -14.87 8.07
CA PHE A 72 11.95 -14.19 8.19
C PHE A 72 12.43 -13.62 6.85
N LYS A 73 11.79 -12.52 6.44
CA LYS A 73 12.06 -11.80 5.20
C LYS A 73 11.55 -10.36 5.32
N THR A 74 11.86 -9.54 4.32
CA THR A 74 11.24 -8.22 4.20
C THR A 74 9.78 -8.32 3.78
N ASN A 75 8.96 -7.30 4.09
CA ASN A 75 7.53 -7.29 3.76
C ASN A 75 6.74 -8.42 4.46
N ALA A 76 7.09 -8.69 5.72
CA ALA A 76 6.51 -9.75 6.53
C ALA A 76 5.84 -9.24 7.82
N ALA A 77 5.93 -7.94 8.15
CA ALA A 77 5.51 -7.42 9.44
C ALA A 77 3.99 -7.55 9.64
N LEU A 78 3.19 -7.19 8.64
CA LEU A 78 1.74 -7.35 8.68
C LEU A 78 1.35 -8.81 8.80
N PHE A 79 1.97 -9.70 8.03
CA PHE A 79 1.59 -11.12 8.04
C PHE A 79 1.91 -11.79 9.37
N ALA A 80 3.09 -11.52 9.94
CA ALA A 80 3.45 -12.01 11.25
C ALA A 80 2.54 -11.42 12.34
N TRP A 81 2.20 -10.14 12.23
CA TRP A 81 1.22 -9.51 13.13
C TRP A 81 -0.14 -10.20 13.04
N LEU A 82 -0.69 -10.38 11.83
CA LEU A 82 -1.97 -11.04 11.62
C LEU A 82 -1.93 -12.47 12.16
N PHE A 83 -0.91 -13.26 11.82
CA PHE A 83 -0.77 -14.63 12.28
C PHE A 83 -0.70 -14.78 13.82
N VAL A 84 -0.11 -13.81 14.52
CA VAL A 84 0.02 -13.87 15.99
C VAL A 84 -1.18 -13.23 16.69
N VAL A 85 -1.54 -12.01 16.30
CA VAL A 85 -2.56 -11.20 17.00
C VAL A 85 -3.97 -11.67 16.66
N ALA A 86 -4.23 -12.17 15.44
CA ALA A 86 -5.54 -12.70 15.07
C ALA A 86 -5.99 -13.87 15.94
N LYS A 87 -5.06 -14.66 16.48
CA LYS A 87 -5.37 -15.77 17.40
C LYS A 87 -6.05 -15.31 18.69
N VAL A 88 -5.85 -14.05 19.09
CA VAL A 88 -6.44 -13.48 20.29
C VAL A 88 -7.63 -12.58 19.97
N THR A 89 -7.54 -11.78 18.91
CA THR A 89 -8.54 -10.73 18.61
C THR A 89 -9.46 -11.03 17.44
N GLY A 90 -9.18 -12.08 16.67
CA GLY A 90 -9.73 -12.30 15.33
C GLY A 90 -8.99 -11.49 14.25
N ALA A 91 -8.99 -11.99 13.01
CA ALA A 91 -8.20 -11.45 11.90
C ALA A 91 -8.59 -10.02 11.51
N LYS A 92 -9.90 -9.71 11.49
CA LYS A 92 -10.44 -8.38 11.18
C LYS A 92 -9.99 -7.32 12.18
N MET A 93 -10.05 -7.63 13.48
CA MET A 93 -9.59 -6.72 14.52
C MET A 93 -8.06 -6.56 14.49
N ALA A 94 -7.31 -7.65 14.30
CA ALA A 94 -5.86 -7.59 14.16
C ALA A 94 -5.44 -6.67 13.01
N ALA A 95 -6.10 -6.75 11.86
CA ALA A 95 -5.88 -5.84 10.73
C ALA A 95 -6.19 -4.38 11.08
N ARG A 96 -7.31 -4.12 11.74
CA ARG A 96 -7.67 -2.76 12.19
C ARG A 96 -6.65 -2.19 13.18
N LEU A 97 -6.15 -3.00 14.12
CA LEU A 97 -5.10 -2.60 15.06
C LEU A 97 -3.78 -2.30 14.35
N PHE A 98 -3.40 -3.09 13.33
CA PHE A 98 -2.22 -2.79 12.52
C PHE A 98 -2.38 -1.47 11.76
N ALA A 99 -3.54 -1.23 11.15
CA ALA A 99 -3.83 0.05 10.49
C ALA A 99 -3.71 1.24 11.45
N VAL A 100 -4.22 1.10 12.68
CA VAL A 100 -4.06 2.10 13.75
C VAL A 100 -2.58 2.33 14.08
N LEU A 101 -1.78 1.27 14.19
CA LEU A 101 -0.34 1.36 14.42
C LEU A 101 0.38 2.14 13.31
N VAL A 102 0.05 1.86 12.03
CA VAL A 102 0.64 2.57 10.88
C VAL A 102 0.27 4.06 10.90
N LEU A 103 -0.99 4.39 11.15
CA LEU A 103 -1.44 5.78 11.25
C LEU A 103 -0.78 6.52 12.42
N ALA A 104 -0.68 5.87 13.58
CA ALA A 104 0.02 6.41 14.74
C ALA A 104 1.50 6.63 14.43
N GLY A 105 2.16 5.64 13.82
CA GLY A 105 3.56 5.75 13.39
C GLY A 105 3.80 6.98 12.53
N ASN A 106 2.98 7.19 11.51
CA ASN A 106 3.08 8.38 10.66
C ASN A 106 2.77 9.67 11.44
N ALA A 107 1.66 9.73 12.16
CA ALA A 107 1.21 10.93 12.87
C ALA A 107 2.21 11.42 13.94
N PHE A 108 2.83 10.52 14.70
CA PHE A 108 3.74 10.88 15.78
C PHE A 108 5.19 11.06 15.31
N VAL A 109 5.63 10.35 14.27
CA VAL A 109 7.03 10.45 13.80
C VAL A 109 7.24 11.68 12.93
N LEU A 110 6.30 12.06 12.06
CA LEU A 110 6.46 13.21 11.15
C LEU A 110 6.80 14.54 11.86
N PRO A 111 6.06 15.00 12.89
CA PRO A 111 6.40 16.24 13.60
C PRO A 111 7.75 16.11 14.32
N ARG A 112 8.01 14.96 14.95
CA ARG A 112 9.27 14.70 15.66
C ARG A 112 10.47 14.72 14.71
N PHE A 113 10.30 14.20 13.50
CA PHE A 113 11.30 14.20 12.45
C PHE A 113 11.63 15.62 11.99
N VAL A 114 10.61 16.45 11.70
CA VAL A 114 10.85 17.86 11.33
C VAL A 114 11.55 18.62 12.45
N LEU A 115 11.10 18.45 13.70
CA LEU A 115 11.73 19.05 14.86
C LEU A 115 13.20 18.62 15.00
N ALA A 116 13.50 17.32 14.89
CA ALA A 116 14.84 16.79 15.05
C ALA A 116 15.81 17.26 13.95
N MET A 117 15.34 17.35 12.70
CA MET A 117 16.17 17.73 11.55
C MET A 117 16.35 19.24 11.41
N THR A 118 15.36 20.04 11.80
CA THR A 118 15.42 21.51 11.69
C THR A 118 15.84 22.20 12.98
N GLY A 119 15.69 21.54 14.13
CA GLY A 119 15.88 22.16 15.45
C GLY A 119 14.86 23.25 15.78
N SER A 120 13.77 23.38 15.01
CA SER A 120 12.84 24.51 15.10
C SER A 120 11.41 24.07 15.39
N ARG A 121 10.92 24.41 16.60
CA ARG A 121 9.51 24.26 16.99
C ARG A 121 8.56 24.95 16.02
N GLN A 122 8.90 26.16 15.58
CA GLN A 122 8.07 26.94 14.66
C GLN A 122 7.94 26.28 13.29
N ARG A 123 9.04 25.79 12.71
CA ARG A 123 8.99 25.03 11.46
C ARG A 123 8.20 23.74 11.60
N MET A 124 8.33 23.01 12.72
CA MET A 124 7.51 21.82 12.99
C MET A 124 6.01 22.16 13.01
N LEU A 125 5.60 23.24 13.67
CA LEU A 125 4.20 23.68 13.72
C LEU A 125 3.69 24.05 12.32
N VAL A 126 4.46 24.79 11.53
CA VAL A 126 4.10 25.10 10.14
C VAL A 126 4.01 23.83 9.29
N ALA A 127 4.99 22.93 9.41
CA ALA A 127 5.02 21.67 8.68
C ALA A 127 3.80 20.80 8.99
N SER A 128 3.31 20.82 10.24
CA SER A 128 2.13 20.03 10.64
C SER A 128 0.86 20.36 9.85
N LEU A 129 0.74 21.59 9.32
CA LEU A 129 -0.38 22.00 8.46
C LEU A 129 -0.42 21.27 7.10
N PHE A 130 0.67 20.59 6.73
CA PHE A 130 0.82 19.81 5.51
C PHE A 130 0.87 18.29 5.75
N MET A 131 0.89 17.84 7.01
CA MET A 131 1.15 16.43 7.35
C MET A 131 -0.10 15.54 7.32
N TRP A 132 -1.30 16.09 7.50
CA TRP A 132 -2.54 15.30 7.56
C TRP A 132 -2.75 14.35 6.35
N PRO A 133 -2.47 14.71 5.08
CA PRO A 133 -2.63 13.78 3.97
C PRO A 133 -1.46 12.79 3.85
N MET A 134 -0.36 13.02 4.57
CA MET A 134 0.78 12.11 4.64
C MET A 134 0.57 11.04 5.73
N VAL A 135 -0.27 11.32 6.73
CA VAL A 135 -0.61 10.36 7.79
C VAL A 135 -1.46 9.23 7.24
N HIS A 136 -2.54 9.57 6.54
CA HIS A 136 -3.41 8.64 5.85
C HIS A 136 -3.22 8.78 4.34
N ASN A 137 -2.08 8.26 3.90
CA ASN A 137 -1.57 8.38 2.54
C ASN A 137 -2.04 7.23 1.63
N TRP A 138 -1.81 7.38 0.34
CA TRP A 138 -2.20 6.40 -0.68
C TRP A 138 -1.66 4.98 -0.45
N PHE A 139 -0.42 4.81 0.03
CA PHE A 139 0.15 3.47 0.27
C PHE A 139 -0.65 2.69 1.32
N LEU A 140 -1.20 3.40 2.30
CA LEU A 140 -2.07 2.81 3.30
C LEU A 140 -3.43 2.41 2.71
N THR A 141 -4.06 3.26 1.89
CA THR A 141 -5.34 2.93 1.23
C THR A 141 -5.23 1.85 0.17
N MET A 142 -4.08 1.77 -0.50
CA MET A 142 -3.75 0.70 -1.43
C MET A 142 -3.56 -0.65 -0.68
N GLY A 143 -3.18 -0.61 0.60
CA GLY A 143 -2.96 -1.81 1.41
C GLY A 143 -1.50 -2.27 1.44
N MET A 144 -0.56 -1.42 0.99
CA MET A 144 0.88 -1.57 1.21
C MET A 144 1.29 -1.19 2.64
N LEU A 145 0.61 -1.77 3.62
CA LEU A 145 0.71 -1.38 5.03
C LEU A 145 2.13 -1.54 5.60
N ASP A 146 2.85 -2.56 5.13
CA ASP A 146 4.24 -2.81 5.49
C ASP A 146 5.18 -1.71 4.99
N PHE A 147 5.01 -1.25 3.75
CA PHE A 147 5.73 -0.07 3.26
C PHE A 147 5.33 1.20 4.01
N ALA A 148 4.02 1.41 4.21
CA ALA A 148 3.49 2.57 4.92
C ALA A 148 3.97 2.65 6.40
N LEU A 149 4.23 1.51 7.03
CA LEU A 149 4.88 1.40 8.34
C LEU A 149 6.38 1.66 8.27
N ALA A 150 7.05 1.14 7.25
CA ALA A 150 8.49 1.27 7.09
C ALA A 150 8.94 2.72 6.83
N VAL A 151 8.09 3.57 6.23
CA VAL A 151 8.39 5.00 6.05
C VAL A 151 8.68 5.70 7.39
N PRO A 152 7.75 5.80 8.37
CA PRO A 152 8.04 6.45 9.66
C PRO A 152 9.16 5.74 10.44
N LEU A 153 9.29 4.42 10.36
CA LEU A 153 10.42 3.71 10.98
C LEU A 153 11.76 4.17 10.40
N SER A 154 11.86 4.32 9.07
CA SER A 154 13.06 4.83 8.40
C SER A 154 13.39 6.28 8.78
N LEU A 155 12.39 7.12 9.05
CA LEU A 155 12.62 8.47 9.58
C LEU A 155 13.19 8.42 10.99
N GLY A 156 12.75 7.46 11.79
CA GLY A 156 13.37 7.14 13.08
C GLY A 156 14.84 6.72 12.93
N VAL A 157 15.17 5.92 11.91
CA VAL A 157 16.56 5.55 11.60
C VAL A 157 17.37 6.81 11.25
N LEU A 158 16.87 7.69 10.38
CA LEU A 158 17.53 8.95 10.04
C LEU A 158 17.73 9.87 11.25
N MET A 159 16.74 9.99 12.14
CA MET A 159 16.89 10.73 13.40
C MET A 159 17.97 10.11 14.29
N GLY A 160 18.04 8.77 14.36
CA GLY A 160 19.08 8.03 15.07
C GLY A 160 20.47 8.30 14.48
N LEU A 161 20.60 8.23 13.15
CA LEU A 161 21.84 8.51 12.43
C LEU A 161 22.32 9.95 12.65
N GLU A 162 21.42 10.93 12.65
CA GLU A 162 21.80 12.32 12.94
C GLU A 162 22.35 12.47 14.36
N ARG A 163 21.70 11.83 15.34
CA ARG A 163 22.19 11.81 16.74
C ARG A 163 23.55 11.14 16.83
N GLN A 164 23.71 9.98 16.20
CA GLN A 164 24.97 9.23 16.19
C GLN A 164 26.10 10.02 15.50
N ARG A 165 25.80 10.72 14.42
CA ARG A 165 26.76 11.56 13.70
C ARG A 165 27.28 12.71 14.57
N ARG A 166 26.38 13.36 15.32
CA ARG A 166 26.70 14.48 16.23
C ARG A 166 27.40 14.00 17.51
N ALA A 167 26.88 12.95 18.14
CA ALA A 167 27.36 12.39 19.40
C ALA A 167 27.37 10.85 19.33
N PRO A 168 28.46 10.24 18.83
CA PRO A 168 28.55 8.80 18.68
C PRO A 168 28.49 8.08 20.04
N THR A 169 27.55 7.15 20.19
CA THR A 169 27.47 6.27 21.37
C THR A 169 27.08 4.86 20.97
N ILE A 170 27.47 3.86 21.75
CA ILE A 170 27.07 2.46 21.51
C ILE A 170 25.55 2.32 21.58
N LYS A 171 24.90 3.00 22.53
CA LYS A 171 23.44 3.00 22.70
C LYS A 171 22.72 3.48 21.43
N ASN A 172 23.18 4.59 20.83
CA ASN A 172 22.63 5.09 19.58
C ASN A 172 22.86 4.08 18.44
N GLY A 173 24.03 3.47 18.38
CA GLY A 173 24.34 2.43 17.39
C GLY A 173 23.38 1.23 17.47
N ILE A 174 23.18 0.68 18.67
CA ILE A 174 22.23 -0.42 18.92
C ILE A 174 20.80 -0.01 18.52
N LEU A 175 20.37 1.20 18.90
CA LEU A 175 19.03 1.69 18.56
C LEU A 175 18.83 1.80 17.02
N ILE A 176 19.84 2.29 16.30
CA ILE A 176 19.83 2.37 14.82
C ILE A 176 19.73 0.96 14.23
N THR A 177 20.53 0.01 14.72
CA THR A 177 20.51 -1.37 14.24
C THR A 177 19.15 -2.03 14.47
N VAL A 178 18.62 -1.97 15.69
CA VAL A 178 17.30 -2.55 16.02
C VAL A 178 16.21 -1.91 15.17
N LEU A 179 16.17 -0.58 15.09
CA LEU A 179 15.15 0.10 14.30
C LEU A 179 15.31 -0.17 12.81
N GLY A 180 16.53 -0.32 12.31
CA GLY A 180 16.81 -0.70 10.93
C GLY A 180 16.38 -2.14 10.63
N ILE A 181 16.57 -3.10 11.55
CA ILE A 181 16.04 -4.47 11.42
C ILE A 181 14.50 -4.44 11.38
N VAL A 182 13.85 -3.68 12.28
CA VAL A 182 12.38 -3.54 12.28
C VAL A 182 11.90 -2.87 10.99
N THR A 183 12.63 -1.88 10.49
CA THR A 183 12.33 -1.24 9.19
C THR A 183 12.48 -2.24 8.05
N TRP A 184 13.53 -3.06 8.03
CA TRP A 184 13.74 -4.11 7.02
C TRP A 184 12.61 -5.13 7.03
N TYR A 185 12.21 -5.56 8.24
CA TYR A 185 11.14 -6.51 8.44
C TYR A 185 9.81 -5.99 7.92
N ALA A 186 9.53 -4.70 8.14
CA ALA A 186 8.41 -4.01 7.54
C ALA A 186 8.60 -3.90 6.02
N HIS A 187 9.62 -3.22 5.52
CA HIS A 187 9.90 -3.15 4.08
C HIS A 187 11.34 -2.67 3.79
N VAL A 188 12.04 -3.31 2.86
CA VAL A 188 13.46 -3.04 2.55
C VAL A 188 13.67 -1.70 1.84
N PHE A 189 12.74 -1.30 0.98
CA PHE A 189 12.90 -0.13 0.12
C PHE A 189 13.20 1.19 0.88
N PRO A 190 12.49 1.55 1.96
CA PRO A 190 12.87 2.67 2.83
C PRO A 190 14.33 2.67 3.29
N LEU A 191 14.92 1.50 3.55
CA LEU A 191 16.33 1.40 3.91
C LEU A 191 17.27 1.65 2.74
N LEU A 192 16.90 1.29 1.51
CA LEU A 192 17.68 1.65 0.32
C LEU A 192 17.84 3.18 0.24
N ILE A 193 16.75 3.90 0.51
CA ILE A 193 16.76 5.36 0.55
C ILE A 193 17.60 5.86 1.73
N VAL A 194 17.47 5.30 2.94
CA VAL A 194 18.31 5.67 4.08
C VAL A 194 19.81 5.51 3.76
N HIS A 195 20.22 4.39 3.16
CA HIS A 195 21.61 4.16 2.77
C HIS A 195 22.08 5.17 1.72
N MET A 196 21.26 5.45 0.71
CA MET A 196 21.56 6.47 -0.31
C MET A 196 21.74 7.85 0.32
N LEU A 197 20.81 8.29 1.16
CA LEU A 197 20.87 9.61 1.81
C LEU A 197 22.07 9.72 2.76
N ALA A 198 22.39 8.66 3.52
CA ALA A 198 23.57 8.61 4.38
C ALA A 198 24.87 8.67 3.57
N ALA A 199 24.93 7.98 2.42
CA ALA A 199 26.08 8.02 1.51
C ALA A 199 26.29 9.42 0.92
N ILE A 200 25.22 10.08 0.47
CA ILE A 200 25.28 11.46 -0.03
C ILE A 200 25.74 12.42 1.07
N GLU A 201 25.16 12.32 2.28
CA GLU A 201 25.56 13.16 3.43
C GLU A 201 27.05 13.00 3.79
N ALA A 202 27.59 11.78 3.68
CA ALA A 202 29.00 11.53 3.87
C ALA A 202 29.87 12.09 2.73
N ALA A 203 29.45 11.90 1.47
CA ALA A 203 30.19 12.32 0.28
C ALA A 203 30.31 13.85 0.16
N LEU A 204 29.30 14.59 0.66
CA LEU A 204 29.28 16.05 0.62
C LEU A 204 30.17 16.72 1.68
N ARG A 205 30.89 15.96 2.52
CA ARG A 205 31.87 16.56 3.44
C ARG A 205 33.07 17.12 2.66
N PRO A 206 33.60 18.29 3.07
CA PRO A 206 34.63 19.01 2.33
C PRO A 206 35.97 18.26 2.28
N THR A 207 36.37 17.59 3.36
CA THR A 207 37.67 16.91 3.44
C THR A 207 37.51 15.38 3.45
N TRP A 208 38.48 14.66 2.89
CA TRP A 208 38.48 13.18 2.92
C TRP A 208 38.42 12.60 4.34
N LYS A 209 39.10 13.27 5.28
CA LYS A 209 39.06 12.93 6.71
C LYS A 209 37.63 13.03 7.26
N GLU A 210 36.93 14.13 7.01
CA GLU A 210 35.54 14.30 7.45
C GLU A 210 34.58 13.33 6.77
N ARG A 211 34.78 13.02 5.48
CA ARG A 211 34.01 11.99 4.76
C ARG A 211 34.15 10.66 5.48
N TRP A 212 35.38 10.21 5.73
CA TRP A 212 35.66 8.93 6.37
C TRP A 212 35.13 8.85 7.80
N GLU A 213 35.30 9.91 8.59
CA GLU A 213 34.76 9.97 9.95
C GLU A 213 33.22 9.97 9.96
N THR A 214 32.59 10.62 8.98
CA THR A 214 31.13 10.57 8.80
C THR A 214 30.67 9.17 8.38
N VAL A 215 31.38 8.52 7.45
CA VAL A 215 31.13 7.13 7.05
C VAL A 215 31.23 6.21 8.25
N LYS A 216 32.33 6.22 9.02
CA LYS A 216 32.48 5.36 10.21
C LYS A 216 31.32 5.49 11.18
N LYS A 217 30.91 6.73 11.49
CA LYS A 217 29.85 7.01 12.47
C LYS A 217 28.49 6.46 12.04
N MET A 218 28.22 6.37 10.73
CA MET A 218 26.92 5.95 10.19
C MET A 218 26.92 4.51 9.66
N ALA A 219 28.01 4.07 9.02
CA ALA A 219 28.11 2.77 8.38
C ALA A 219 28.20 1.63 9.42
N VAL A 220 28.94 1.81 10.51
CA VAL A 220 29.05 0.79 11.57
C VAL A 220 27.69 0.36 12.12
N PRO A 221 26.81 1.28 12.57
CA PRO A 221 25.50 0.87 13.07
C PRO A 221 24.51 0.40 11.99
N LEU A 222 24.73 0.78 10.72
CA LEU A 222 23.93 0.29 9.59
C LEU A 222 24.39 -1.06 9.05
N PHE A 223 25.62 -1.49 9.33
CA PHE A 223 26.22 -2.69 8.72
C PHE A 223 25.36 -3.95 8.85
N PRO A 224 24.80 -4.32 10.02
CA PRO A 224 23.94 -5.50 10.11
C PRO A 224 22.71 -5.42 9.20
N VAL A 225 22.15 -4.23 9.06
CA VAL A 225 20.97 -3.97 8.23
C VAL A 225 21.35 -3.93 6.75
N ALA A 226 22.55 -3.46 6.40
CA ALA A 226 23.08 -3.50 5.04
C ALA A 226 23.22 -4.95 4.54
N VAL A 227 23.61 -5.89 5.41
CA VAL A 227 23.64 -7.33 5.08
C VAL A 227 22.24 -7.86 4.77
N LEU A 228 21.22 -7.50 5.57
CA LEU A 228 19.83 -7.89 5.33
C LEU A 228 19.28 -7.29 4.04
N VAL A 229 19.58 -6.02 3.76
CA VAL A 229 19.22 -5.33 2.51
C VAL A 229 19.86 -6.05 1.32
N ALA A 230 21.15 -6.38 1.38
CA ALA A 230 21.85 -7.08 0.32
C ALA A 230 21.26 -8.48 0.08
N ALA A 231 20.93 -9.22 1.14
CA ALA A 231 20.27 -10.52 1.03
C ALA A 231 18.89 -10.40 0.35
N SER A 232 18.07 -9.41 0.73
CA SER A 232 16.78 -9.18 0.08
C SER A 232 16.91 -8.77 -1.38
N LEU A 233 17.90 -7.92 -1.72
CA LEU A 233 18.16 -7.56 -3.11
C LEU A 233 18.61 -8.77 -3.94
N TYR A 234 19.50 -9.60 -3.39
CA TYR A 234 19.92 -10.84 -4.04
C TYR A 234 18.73 -11.75 -4.33
N GLN A 235 17.88 -11.98 -3.32
CA GLN A 235 16.67 -12.80 -3.47
C GLN A 235 15.72 -12.23 -4.53
N HIS A 236 15.49 -10.92 -4.55
CA HIS A 236 14.65 -10.28 -5.55
C HIS A 236 15.22 -10.31 -6.96
N LEU A 237 16.54 -10.20 -7.11
CA LEU A 237 17.20 -10.29 -8.41
C LEU A 237 17.29 -11.73 -8.92
N SER A 238 17.21 -12.73 -8.02
CA SER A 238 17.13 -14.14 -8.39
C SER A 238 15.71 -14.61 -8.77
N ASP A 239 14.67 -13.84 -8.44
CA ASP A 239 13.31 -14.11 -8.92
C ASP A 239 13.23 -13.85 -10.44
N THR A 240 13.33 -14.91 -11.24
CA THR A 240 13.24 -14.82 -12.70
C THR A 240 11.79 -14.86 -13.18
N VAL A 241 11.49 -14.13 -14.26
CA VAL A 241 10.23 -14.29 -15.02
C VAL A 241 10.10 -15.75 -15.47
N GLY A 242 8.95 -16.36 -15.24
CA GLY A 242 8.75 -17.76 -15.58
C GLY A 242 7.32 -18.23 -15.36
N PRO A 243 7.10 -19.55 -15.29
CA PRO A 243 5.77 -20.14 -15.08
C PRO A 243 5.06 -19.59 -13.83
N MET A 244 5.81 -19.36 -12.75
CA MET A 244 5.29 -18.81 -11.48
C MET A 244 4.70 -17.41 -11.62
N THR A 245 5.18 -16.62 -12.59
CA THR A 245 4.71 -15.26 -12.89
C THR A 245 3.78 -15.22 -14.11
N GLY A 246 3.36 -16.38 -14.62
CA GLY A 246 2.55 -16.46 -15.84
C GLY A 246 3.26 -15.95 -17.09
N PHE A 247 4.60 -15.92 -17.09
CA PHE A 247 5.44 -15.39 -18.17
C PHE A 247 5.22 -13.90 -18.50
N ILE A 248 4.63 -13.12 -17.59
CA ILE A 248 4.45 -11.68 -17.83
C ILE A 248 5.77 -10.95 -17.58
N ASP A 249 6.27 -10.23 -18.59
CA ASP A 249 7.36 -9.26 -18.41
C ASP A 249 6.80 -7.94 -17.87
N HIS A 250 7.11 -7.66 -16.62
CA HIS A 250 6.56 -6.54 -15.86
C HIS A 250 7.40 -5.27 -15.93
N ARG A 251 8.08 -4.99 -17.05
CA ARG A 251 8.79 -3.71 -17.21
C ARG A 251 7.85 -2.63 -17.70
N LYS A 252 7.45 -1.73 -16.80
CA LYS A 252 6.65 -0.55 -17.15
C LYS A 252 7.38 0.72 -16.73
N THR A 253 7.53 1.67 -17.64
CA THR A 253 7.88 3.06 -17.33
C THR A 253 6.63 3.93 -17.42
N LEU A 254 6.68 5.12 -16.81
CA LEU A 254 5.58 6.08 -16.88
C LEU A 254 5.92 7.23 -17.84
N PRO A 255 4.95 7.73 -18.62
CA PRO A 255 5.11 8.99 -19.31
C PRO A 255 5.20 10.17 -18.32
N ALA A 256 5.78 11.29 -18.75
CA ALA A 256 6.06 12.43 -17.89
C ALA A 256 4.82 13.02 -17.19
N TRP A 257 3.65 12.98 -17.84
CA TRP A 257 2.41 13.48 -17.24
C TRP A 257 1.91 12.58 -16.11
N GLU A 258 2.09 11.25 -16.21
CA GLU A 258 1.77 10.30 -15.14
C GLU A 258 2.71 10.49 -13.94
N LEU A 259 3.99 10.81 -14.18
CA LEU A 259 4.91 11.19 -13.10
C LEU A 259 4.42 12.45 -12.35
N GLY A 260 3.97 13.47 -13.06
CA GLY A 260 3.40 14.66 -12.43
C GLY A 260 2.14 14.36 -11.60
N TYR A 261 1.24 13.55 -12.16
CA TYR A 261 0.01 13.13 -11.49
C TYR A 261 0.29 12.24 -10.26
N ASN A 262 1.14 11.22 -10.39
CA ASN A 262 1.46 10.27 -9.33
C ASN A 262 2.16 10.92 -8.15
N MET A 263 2.96 11.98 -8.36
CA MET A 263 3.59 12.74 -7.27
C MET A 263 2.57 13.22 -6.23
N TRP A 264 1.36 13.55 -6.67
CA TRP A 264 0.23 13.88 -5.81
C TRP A 264 -0.63 12.64 -5.50
N ALA A 265 -1.08 11.93 -6.54
CA ALA A 265 -2.10 10.88 -6.41
C ALA A 265 -1.62 9.65 -5.62
N GLU A 266 -0.36 9.25 -5.75
CA GLU A 266 0.22 8.09 -5.05
C GLU A 266 0.84 8.45 -3.69
N TRP A 267 0.46 9.60 -3.13
CA TRP A 267 0.83 9.97 -1.77
C TRP A 267 -0.29 10.67 -1.02
N LEU A 268 -0.87 11.72 -1.58
CA LEU A 268 -1.79 12.62 -0.89
C LEU A 268 -3.27 12.37 -1.22
N TRP A 269 -3.59 11.41 -2.09
CA TRP A 269 -4.98 11.07 -2.47
C TRP A 269 -5.28 9.60 -2.18
N GLY A 270 -6.24 9.29 -1.32
CA GLY A 270 -6.58 7.94 -0.91
C GLY A 270 -7.65 7.29 -1.79
N PHE A 271 -8.87 7.82 -1.76
CA PHE A 271 -10.05 7.14 -2.32
C PHE A 271 -10.72 7.89 -3.47
N SER A 272 -11.42 8.99 -3.18
CA SER A 272 -12.29 9.65 -4.16
C SER A 272 -12.05 11.15 -4.28
N LYS A 273 -12.75 11.79 -5.21
CA LYS A 273 -12.70 13.25 -5.40
C LYS A 273 -13.08 14.08 -4.15
N LEU A 274 -13.66 13.47 -3.12
CA LEU A 274 -13.93 14.14 -1.84
C LEU A 274 -12.64 14.59 -1.13
N GLU A 275 -11.50 13.99 -1.48
CA GLU A 275 -10.19 14.29 -0.90
C GLU A 275 -9.37 15.25 -1.78
N LEU A 276 -9.95 15.88 -2.81
CA LEU A 276 -9.24 16.83 -3.68
C LEU A 276 -8.70 18.07 -2.95
N SER A 277 -9.18 18.36 -1.73
CA SER A 277 -8.61 19.40 -0.88
C SER A 277 -7.12 19.20 -0.58
N THR A 278 -6.59 17.98 -0.75
CA THR A 278 -5.18 17.62 -0.65
C THR A 278 -4.29 18.28 -1.69
N LEU A 279 -4.86 18.77 -2.81
CA LEU A 279 -4.12 19.55 -3.81
C LEU A 279 -3.59 20.87 -3.23
N VAL A 280 -4.30 21.46 -2.27
CA VAL A 280 -3.90 22.73 -1.65
C VAL A 280 -2.57 22.60 -0.89
N PRO A 281 -2.43 21.72 0.13
CA PRO A 281 -1.15 21.54 0.79
C PRO A 281 -0.08 21.01 -0.17
N CYS A 282 -0.43 20.17 -1.16
CA CYS A 282 0.48 19.66 -2.19
C CYS A 282 1.17 20.81 -2.95
N LEU A 283 0.38 21.67 -3.60
CA LEU A 283 0.89 22.77 -4.43
C LEU A 283 1.65 23.81 -3.59
N VAL A 284 1.12 24.16 -2.41
CA VAL A 284 1.76 25.13 -1.52
C VAL A 284 3.10 24.58 -1.01
N LEU A 285 3.14 23.32 -0.58
CA LEU A 285 4.37 22.71 -0.07
C LEU A 285 5.42 22.56 -1.18
N ALA A 286 5.03 22.16 -2.39
CA ALA A 286 5.91 22.11 -3.54
C ALA A 286 6.50 23.50 -3.85
N GLY A 287 5.66 24.54 -3.87
CA GLY A 287 6.12 25.93 -4.08
C GLY A 287 7.11 26.39 -3.02
N LEU A 288 6.83 26.15 -1.74
CA LEU A 288 7.73 26.49 -0.63
C LEU A 288 9.05 25.70 -0.69
N GLY A 289 8.98 24.39 -0.96
CA GLY A 289 10.13 23.51 -1.08
C GLY A 289 11.06 23.92 -2.22
N LEU A 290 10.48 24.28 -3.37
CA LEU A 290 11.22 24.76 -4.55
C LEU A 290 11.83 26.15 -4.32
N TRP A 291 11.10 27.08 -3.70
CA TRP A 291 11.65 28.40 -3.34
C TRP A 291 12.88 28.23 -2.44
N ARG A 292 12.79 27.34 -1.45
CA ARG A 292 13.81 27.14 -0.42
C ARG A 292 14.72 25.95 -0.74
N ARG A 293 14.84 25.59 -2.04
CA ARG A 293 15.64 24.44 -2.52
C ARG A 293 17.11 24.48 -2.13
N LYS A 294 17.66 25.68 -1.87
CA LYS A 294 19.06 25.86 -1.43
C LYS A 294 19.30 25.50 0.03
N GLU A 295 18.25 25.40 0.86
CA GLU A 295 18.42 24.90 2.22
C GLU A 295 18.92 23.45 2.18
N SER A 296 19.79 23.11 3.14
CA SER A 296 20.42 21.79 3.23
C SER A 296 20.19 21.17 4.61
N PRO A 297 18.94 20.81 4.95
CA PRO A 297 18.67 20.04 6.17
C PRO A 297 19.44 18.70 6.14
N PRO A 298 19.79 18.12 7.31
CA PRO A 298 20.56 16.87 7.37
C PRO A 298 19.96 15.78 6.50
N PHE A 299 20.79 15.07 5.73
CA PHE A 299 20.42 14.02 4.77
C PHE A 299 19.61 14.45 3.54
N PHE A 300 19.01 15.64 3.57
CA PHE A 300 18.16 16.15 2.50
C PHE A 300 18.78 17.40 1.88
N SER A 301 20.06 17.35 1.56
CA SER A 301 20.76 18.42 0.83
C SER A 301 20.14 18.66 -0.57
N PRO A 302 20.48 19.76 -1.27
CA PRO A 302 20.03 19.96 -2.65
C PRO A 302 20.44 18.82 -3.58
N VAL A 303 21.62 18.22 -3.37
CA VAL A 303 22.09 17.07 -4.14
C VAL A 303 21.24 15.83 -3.85
N ALA A 304 20.88 15.59 -2.59
CA ALA A 304 19.99 14.49 -2.21
C ALA A 304 18.59 14.66 -2.82
N LEU A 305 18.06 15.89 -2.85
CA LEU A 305 16.79 16.20 -3.50
C LEU A 305 16.82 15.92 -5.01
N VAL A 306 17.90 16.32 -5.69
CA VAL A 306 18.10 16.00 -7.12
C VAL A 306 18.21 14.50 -7.32
N ALA A 307 18.99 13.79 -6.50
CA ALA A 307 19.12 12.34 -6.59
C ALA A 307 17.76 11.63 -6.43
N LEU A 308 16.97 12.00 -5.42
CA LEU A 308 15.61 11.49 -5.23
C LEU A 308 14.71 11.75 -6.43
N ALA A 309 14.77 12.97 -7.00
CA ALA A 309 13.95 13.33 -8.17
C ALA A 309 14.36 12.56 -9.42
N LEU A 310 15.67 12.38 -9.66
CA LEU A 310 16.18 11.56 -10.76
C LEU A 310 15.75 10.10 -10.59
N MET A 311 15.90 9.54 -9.40
CA MET A 311 15.47 8.16 -9.13
C MET A 311 13.97 8.00 -9.31
N TYR A 312 13.15 8.97 -8.91
CA TYR A 312 11.72 8.97 -9.18
C TYR A 312 11.39 8.99 -10.68
N CYS A 313 12.03 9.86 -11.45
CA CYS A 313 11.72 10.02 -12.88
C CYS A 313 12.23 8.86 -13.75
N PHE A 314 13.36 8.24 -13.37
CA PHE A 314 14.05 7.27 -14.22
C PHE A 314 14.00 5.83 -13.71
N SER A 315 13.55 5.59 -12.48
CA SER A 315 13.26 4.22 -12.06
C SER A 315 11.99 3.72 -12.77
N PRO A 316 11.93 2.43 -13.13
CA PRO A 316 10.70 1.86 -13.66
C PRO A 316 9.55 1.99 -12.66
N TYR A 317 8.31 1.99 -13.15
CA TYR A 317 7.11 1.84 -12.33
C TYR A 317 6.99 0.42 -11.78
N ILE A 318 7.27 -0.55 -12.64
CA ILE A 318 7.25 -1.98 -12.31
C ILE A 318 8.56 -2.59 -12.78
N VAL A 319 9.21 -3.36 -11.91
CA VAL A 319 10.41 -4.15 -12.23
C VAL A 319 10.30 -5.50 -11.54
N THR A 320 10.49 -6.58 -12.30
CA THR A 320 10.29 -7.95 -11.81
C THR A 320 8.94 -8.10 -11.10
N ASN A 321 8.94 -8.41 -9.80
CA ASN A 321 7.74 -8.56 -8.96
C ASN A 321 7.48 -7.29 -8.09
N TRP A 322 8.24 -6.22 -8.26
CA TRP A 322 8.01 -4.96 -7.57
C TRP A 322 7.13 -4.03 -8.40
N PHE A 323 5.90 -3.82 -7.92
CA PHE A 323 4.99 -2.79 -8.42
C PHE A 323 5.22 -1.47 -7.68
N HIS A 324 5.01 -0.33 -8.34
CA HIS A 324 5.14 1.04 -7.78
C HIS A 324 6.56 1.39 -7.29
N VAL A 325 7.60 0.96 -8.01
CA VAL A 325 9.01 1.13 -7.61
C VAL A 325 9.37 2.62 -7.50
N ASN A 326 9.13 3.39 -8.56
CA ASN A 326 9.38 4.83 -8.52
C ASN A 326 8.50 5.55 -7.48
N SER A 327 7.23 5.16 -7.30
CA SER A 327 6.32 5.77 -6.34
C SER A 327 6.86 5.76 -4.92
N ARG A 328 7.64 4.73 -4.56
CA ARG A 328 8.26 4.63 -3.23
C ARG A 328 9.30 5.73 -2.92
N PHE A 329 9.74 6.52 -3.91
CA PHE A 329 10.56 7.73 -3.67
C PHE A 329 9.73 8.96 -3.27
N ILE A 330 8.44 9.00 -3.63
CA ILE A 330 7.54 10.14 -3.39
C ILE A 330 7.51 10.58 -1.92
N PRO A 331 7.41 9.68 -0.91
CA PRO A 331 7.40 10.09 0.50
C PRO A 331 8.61 10.97 0.85
N TYR A 332 9.79 10.60 0.36
CA TYR A 332 11.05 11.27 0.69
C TYR A 332 11.23 12.60 -0.03
N LEU A 333 10.67 12.74 -1.23
CA LEU A 333 10.59 14.04 -1.91
C LEU A 333 9.71 15.02 -1.13
N TRP A 334 8.52 14.57 -0.68
CA TRP A 334 7.65 15.40 0.13
C TRP A 334 8.23 15.74 1.50
N LEU A 335 8.93 14.79 2.14
CA LEU A 335 9.67 15.04 3.38
C LEU A 335 10.79 16.06 3.18
N ALA A 336 11.51 16.01 2.05
CA ALA A 336 12.52 17.01 1.71
C ALA A 336 11.92 18.42 1.62
N PHE A 337 10.71 18.57 1.06
CA PHE A 337 10.00 19.84 1.02
C PHE A 337 9.47 20.24 2.40
N LEU A 338 9.00 19.28 3.19
CA LEU A 338 8.50 19.49 4.54
C LEU A 338 9.57 20.08 5.48
N LEU A 339 10.83 19.66 5.33
CA LEU A 339 11.96 20.22 6.09
C LEU A 339 12.33 21.66 5.69
N ARG A 340 11.80 22.14 4.56
CA ARG A 340 12.09 23.45 3.97
C ARG A 340 10.99 24.47 4.20
N VAL A 341 9.96 24.17 4.99
CA VAL A 341 8.93 25.16 5.32
C VAL A 341 9.52 26.34 6.11
N PRO A 342 8.97 27.56 5.96
CA PRO A 342 9.38 28.71 6.76
C PRO A 342 8.96 28.55 8.23
N ALA A 343 9.47 29.42 9.10
CA ALA A 343 9.08 29.44 10.52
C ALA A 343 7.65 29.98 10.73
N SER A 344 7.09 30.70 9.76
CA SER A 344 5.73 31.24 9.84
C SER A 344 5.10 31.33 8.46
N LEU A 345 3.78 31.22 8.39
CA LEU A 345 2.99 31.45 7.17
C LEU A 345 2.03 32.63 7.36
N PRO A 346 1.60 33.29 6.26
CA PRO A 346 0.53 34.26 6.32
C PRO A 346 -0.75 33.66 6.93
N LYS A 347 -1.43 34.41 7.82
CA LYS A 347 -2.65 33.93 8.52
C LYS A 347 -3.73 33.39 7.57
N LYS A 348 -3.90 34.04 6.41
CA LYS A 348 -4.84 33.60 5.37
C LYS A 348 -4.50 32.20 4.85
N LEU A 349 -3.22 31.93 4.61
CA LEU A 349 -2.76 30.62 4.14
C LEU A 349 -2.95 29.53 5.21
N VAL A 350 -2.67 29.85 6.48
CA VAL A 350 -2.95 28.94 7.60
C VAL A 350 -4.44 28.59 7.67
N ALA A 351 -5.32 29.58 7.52
CA ALA A 351 -6.76 29.36 7.49
C ALA A 351 -7.19 28.46 6.32
N VAL A 352 -6.67 28.70 5.12
CA VAL A 352 -6.94 27.87 3.93
C VAL A 352 -6.48 26.42 4.12
N LEU A 353 -5.29 26.21 4.69
CA LEU A 353 -4.78 24.86 5.00
C LEU A 353 -5.64 24.17 6.06
N GLY A 354 -6.08 24.90 7.10
CA GLY A 354 -6.98 24.38 8.12
C GLY A 354 -8.34 23.97 7.56
N ILE A 355 -8.95 24.79 6.69
CA ILE A 355 -10.20 24.47 6.00
C ILE A 355 -10.01 23.23 5.09
N SER A 356 -8.87 23.15 4.39
CA SER A 356 -8.54 22.00 3.54
C SER A 356 -8.44 20.70 4.35
N ALA A 357 -7.83 20.76 5.53
CA ALA A 357 -7.74 19.63 6.46
C ALA A 357 -9.12 19.17 6.96
N VAL A 358 -10.02 20.11 7.28
CA VAL A 358 -11.41 19.80 7.67
C VAL A 358 -12.17 19.12 6.52
N PHE A 359 -12.09 19.67 5.30
CA PHE A 359 -12.74 19.05 4.14
C PHE A 359 -12.18 17.66 3.83
N TYR A 360 -10.87 17.47 3.93
CA TYR A 360 -10.25 16.16 3.76
C TYR A 360 -10.75 15.17 4.81
N SER A 361 -10.70 15.54 6.10
CA SER A 361 -11.09 14.66 7.19
C SER A 361 -12.57 14.25 7.09
N ALA A 362 -13.44 15.20 6.71
CA ALA A 362 -14.85 14.93 6.44
C ALA A 362 -15.04 14.05 5.19
N GLY A 363 -14.35 14.36 4.09
CA GLY A 363 -14.39 13.58 2.85
C GLY A 363 -13.96 12.14 3.05
N MET A 364 -12.86 11.93 3.77
CA MET A 364 -12.37 10.61 4.16
C MET A 364 -13.39 9.86 5.03
N GLY A 365 -14.03 10.52 5.99
CA GLY A 365 -15.11 9.93 6.77
C GLY A 365 -16.28 9.43 5.91
N VAL A 366 -16.69 10.23 4.93
CA VAL A 366 -17.73 9.85 3.96
C VAL A 366 -17.28 8.67 3.09
N ASP A 367 -16.04 8.68 2.61
CA ASP A 367 -15.49 7.59 1.80
C ASP A 367 -15.44 6.27 2.56
N TYR A 368 -15.04 6.27 3.83
CA TYR A 368 -15.09 5.07 4.68
C TYR A 368 -16.50 4.47 4.78
N MET A 369 -17.53 5.31 4.92
CA MET A 369 -18.92 4.82 5.00
C MET A 369 -19.44 4.31 3.66
N ARG A 370 -19.05 4.94 2.55
CA ARG A 370 -19.38 4.47 1.20
C ARG A 370 -18.73 3.12 0.92
N LEU A 371 -17.43 3.01 1.20
CA LEU A 371 -16.65 1.79 0.97
C LEU A 371 -17.09 0.64 1.88
N GLU A 372 -17.44 0.91 3.14
CA GLU A 372 -18.01 -0.11 4.04
C GLU A 372 -19.35 -0.63 3.53
N ARG A 373 -20.20 0.24 2.97
CA ARG A 373 -21.46 -0.19 2.35
C ARG A 373 -21.21 -1.10 1.16
N GLU A 374 -20.24 -0.75 0.31
CA GLU A 374 -19.85 -1.59 -0.83
C GLU A 374 -19.27 -2.93 -0.40
N ARG A 375 -18.43 -2.94 0.65
CA ARG A 375 -17.91 -4.17 1.23
C ARG A 375 -19.05 -5.07 1.72
N ARG A 376 -20.05 -4.51 2.41
CA ARG A 376 -21.23 -5.27 2.88
C ARG A 376 -22.06 -5.81 1.73
N GLU A 377 -22.28 -5.02 0.67
CA GLU A 377 -22.95 -5.48 -0.54
C GLU A 377 -22.18 -6.66 -1.18
N PHE A 378 -20.85 -6.53 -1.31
CA PHE A 378 -19.98 -7.57 -1.88
C PHE A 378 -19.92 -8.86 -1.06
N THR A 379 -20.03 -8.74 0.27
CA THR A 379 -19.92 -9.88 1.19
C THR A 379 -21.29 -10.48 1.58
N ALA A 380 -22.40 -9.92 1.06
CA ALA A 380 -23.75 -10.42 1.34
C ALA A 380 -23.99 -11.87 0.88
N GLY A 381 -23.21 -12.35 -0.10
CA GLY A 381 -23.26 -13.72 -0.61
C GLY A 381 -22.51 -14.75 0.23
N ILE A 382 -21.70 -14.35 1.23
CA ILE A 382 -20.93 -15.30 2.05
C ILE A 382 -21.81 -16.40 2.68
N PRO A 383 -23.00 -16.12 3.26
CA PRO A 383 -23.82 -17.16 3.89
C PRO A 383 -24.30 -18.27 2.94
N VAL A 384 -24.40 -18.00 1.64
CA VAL A 384 -24.87 -18.99 0.65
C VAL A 384 -23.73 -19.79 0.00
N VAL A 385 -22.49 -19.40 0.23
CA VAL A 385 -21.31 -20.13 -0.28
C VAL A 385 -20.93 -21.23 0.73
N PRO A 386 -20.85 -22.49 0.30
CA PRO A 386 -20.40 -23.59 1.16
C PRO A 386 -18.95 -23.40 1.62
N GLU A 387 -18.63 -23.94 2.81
CA GLU A 387 -17.25 -24.02 3.26
C GLU A 387 -16.44 -24.93 2.31
N GLY A 388 -15.22 -24.53 1.96
CA GLY A 388 -14.35 -25.26 1.04
C GLY A 388 -14.73 -25.14 -0.44
N ALA A 389 -15.71 -24.29 -0.79
CA ALA A 389 -16.12 -24.12 -2.19
C ALA A 389 -14.94 -23.70 -3.08
N ARG A 390 -14.87 -24.29 -4.29
CA ARG A 390 -13.89 -23.90 -5.30
C ARG A 390 -14.46 -22.70 -6.05
N LEU A 391 -14.34 -21.54 -5.39
CA LEU A 391 -14.92 -20.27 -5.81
C LEU A 391 -14.01 -19.53 -6.80
N LEU A 392 -14.54 -19.21 -7.98
CA LEU A 392 -13.88 -18.38 -8.98
C LEU A 392 -14.39 -16.93 -8.90
N PRO A 393 -13.58 -15.96 -8.47
CA PRO A 393 -13.93 -14.55 -8.52
C PRO A 393 -13.82 -14.00 -9.96
N LEU A 394 -14.91 -13.42 -10.46
CA LEU A 394 -14.98 -12.67 -11.72
C LEU A 394 -15.49 -11.26 -11.44
N LEU A 395 -14.56 -10.32 -11.33
CA LEU A 395 -14.83 -8.95 -10.91
C LEU A 395 -14.72 -8.02 -12.11
N PHE A 396 -15.85 -7.49 -12.60
CA PHE A 396 -15.86 -6.67 -13.83
C PHE A 396 -15.54 -5.21 -13.54
N ARG A 397 -15.80 -4.75 -12.30
CA ARG A 397 -15.50 -3.38 -11.86
C ARG A 397 -14.89 -3.35 -10.46
N HIS A 398 -13.68 -2.80 -10.37
CA HIS A 398 -12.92 -2.74 -9.10
C HIS A 398 -12.93 -1.37 -8.41
N LYS A 399 -13.15 -0.30 -9.18
CA LYS A 399 -13.11 1.12 -8.76
C LYS A 399 -14.52 1.69 -8.65
N VAL A 400 -15.29 1.22 -7.67
CA VAL A 400 -16.70 1.62 -7.53
C VAL A 400 -16.78 3.02 -6.90
N ALA A 401 -16.88 3.13 -5.57
CA ALA A 401 -16.90 4.43 -4.89
C ALA A 401 -15.52 5.10 -4.85
N SER A 402 -14.46 4.31 -4.95
CA SER A 402 -13.09 4.78 -5.01
C SER A 402 -12.68 5.08 -6.45
N ASP A 403 -12.14 6.28 -6.68
CA ASP A 403 -11.59 6.73 -7.96
C ASP A 403 -10.11 6.33 -8.10
N ASN A 404 -9.36 6.41 -6.99
CA ASN A 404 -7.90 6.25 -7.00
C ASN A 404 -7.47 4.79 -6.78
N THR A 405 -7.95 4.15 -5.71
CA THR A 405 -7.69 2.73 -5.39
C THR A 405 -8.81 1.80 -5.88
N ARG A 406 -8.52 0.51 -6.00
CA ARG A 406 -9.43 -0.53 -6.49
C ARG A 406 -10.02 -1.33 -5.33
N SER A 407 -10.81 -0.69 -4.47
CA SER A 407 -11.26 -1.23 -3.18
C SER A 407 -11.90 -2.63 -3.21
N ILE A 408 -12.52 -3.04 -4.31
CA ILE A 408 -13.18 -4.35 -4.45
C ILE A 408 -12.26 -5.44 -5.03
N MET A 409 -11.11 -5.08 -5.61
CA MET A 409 -10.23 -6.00 -6.35
C MET A 409 -9.87 -7.26 -5.59
N HIS A 410 -9.57 -7.13 -4.29
CA HIS A 410 -9.24 -8.28 -3.45
C HIS A 410 -10.33 -8.71 -2.48
N ALA A 411 -11.52 -8.08 -2.51
CA ALA A 411 -12.58 -8.37 -1.54
C ALA A 411 -13.04 -9.85 -1.55
N TRP A 412 -12.73 -10.61 -2.61
CA TRP A 412 -12.86 -12.08 -2.64
C TRP A 412 -12.14 -12.77 -1.46
N GLY A 413 -11.06 -12.18 -0.93
CA GLY A 413 -10.32 -12.70 0.22
C GLY A 413 -11.18 -12.87 1.48
N TYR A 414 -12.29 -12.12 1.61
CA TYR A 414 -13.23 -12.33 2.71
C TYR A 414 -13.95 -13.69 2.63
N TYR A 415 -14.20 -14.20 1.42
CA TYR A 415 -14.78 -15.54 1.24
C TYR A 415 -13.77 -16.63 1.66
N VAL A 416 -12.48 -16.43 1.36
CA VAL A 416 -11.41 -17.32 1.83
C VAL A 416 -11.36 -17.34 3.35
N THR A 417 -11.40 -16.17 4.01
CA THR A 417 -11.29 -16.12 5.47
C THR A 417 -12.51 -16.69 6.20
N GLU A 418 -13.71 -16.56 5.64
CA GLU A 418 -14.96 -16.95 6.32
C GLU A 418 -15.43 -18.36 5.92
N LYS A 419 -15.06 -18.83 4.73
CA LYS A 419 -15.54 -20.09 4.15
C LYS A 419 -14.44 -21.00 3.65
N LEU A 420 -13.17 -20.64 3.84
CA LEU A 420 -12.02 -21.43 3.37
C LEU A 420 -12.16 -21.82 1.89
N THR A 421 -12.68 -20.91 1.06
CA THR A 421 -12.82 -21.15 -0.38
C THR A 421 -11.46 -21.21 -1.07
N ALA A 422 -11.43 -21.69 -2.31
CA ALA A 422 -10.26 -21.55 -3.17
C ALA A 422 -9.81 -20.07 -3.28
N ALA A 423 -8.49 -19.87 -3.48
CA ALA A 423 -7.85 -18.55 -3.50
C ALA A 423 -7.05 -18.29 -4.79
N PRO A 424 -7.68 -18.34 -5.98
CA PRO A 424 -6.95 -18.31 -7.25
C PRO A 424 -6.26 -16.98 -7.55
N LEU A 425 -6.65 -15.91 -6.85
CA LEU A 425 -6.08 -14.57 -6.99
C LEU A 425 -5.03 -14.21 -5.91
N LEU A 426 -4.60 -15.19 -5.10
CA LEU A 426 -3.63 -14.95 -4.02
C LEU A 426 -2.26 -14.52 -4.54
N PHE A 427 -1.61 -13.60 -3.83
CA PHE A 427 -0.21 -13.25 -4.08
C PHE A 427 0.73 -14.38 -3.62
N ALA A 428 1.02 -15.29 -4.54
CA ALA A 428 1.82 -16.50 -4.27
C ALA A 428 2.91 -16.77 -5.31
N HIS A 429 3.28 -15.77 -6.11
CA HIS A 429 4.18 -15.91 -7.25
C HIS A 429 5.66 -15.59 -6.98
N SER A 430 5.98 -15.03 -5.80
CA SER A 430 7.32 -14.55 -5.46
C SER A 430 7.76 -15.01 -4.08
N HIS A 431 9.07 -15.24 -3.91
CA HIS A 431 9.64 -15.63 -2.63
C HIS A 431 9.52 -14.56 -1.54
N SER A 432 9.12 -13.35 -1.91
CA SER A 432 8.89 -12.23 -0.99
C SER A 432 7.54 -12.28 -0.29
N PHE A 433 6.60 -13.09 -0.78
CA PHE A 433 5.34 -13.35 -0.10
C PHE A 433 5.50 -14.46 0.96
N PRO A 434 4.65 -14.47 1.99
CA PRO A 434 4.67 -15.51 3.02
C PRO A 434 4.11 -16.84 2.52
N VAL A 435 3.38 -16.84 1.40
CA VAL A 435 2.83 -18.02 0.73
C VAL A 435 3.35 -18.04 -0.69
N MET A 436 3.62 -19.23 -1.23
CA MET A 436 3.92 -19.43 -2.66
C MET A 436 3.09 -20.58 -3.22
N TYR A 437 2.92 -20.63 -4.54
CA TYR A 437 2.40 -21.83 -5.18
C TYR A 437 3.38 -23.00 -5.01
N SER A 438 2.85 -24.19 -4.70
CA SER A 438 3.62 -25.44 -4.63
C SER A 438 4.08 -25.88 -6.02
N THR A 439 3.23 -25.64 -7.03
CA THR A 439 3.54 -25.81 -8.45
C THR A 439 2.98 -24.62 -9.24
N PRO A 440 3.61 -24.20 -10.34
CA PRO A 440 3.09 -23.08 -11.14
C PRO A 440 1.64 -23.34 -11.57
N PRO A 441 0.71 -22.40 -11.32
CA PRO A 441 -0.66 -22.57 -11.80
C PRO A 441 -0.68 -22.49 -13.34
N PRO A 442 -1.73 -23.02 -13.99
CA PRO A 442 -1.93 -22.77 -15.41
C PRO A 442 -1.92 -21.26 -15.67
N VAL A 443 -1.28 -20.82 -16.76
CA VAL A 443 -1.02 -19.39 -17.04
C VAL A 443 -2.28 -18.53 -16.92
N ARG A 444 -3.42 -19.00 -17.45
CA ARG A 444 -4.72 -18.31 -17.37
C ARG A 444 -5.27 -18.11 -15.94
N PHE A 445 -4.86 -18.95 -15.00
CA PHE A 445 -5.24 -18.87 -13.58
C PHE A 445 -4.10 -18.39 -12.69
N ASN A 446 -2.99 -17.94 -13.27
CA ASN A 446 -2.06 -17.12 -12.52
C ASN A 446 -2.79 -15.82 -12.15
N HIS A 447 -2.79 -15.43 -10.88
CA HIS A 447 -3.49 -14.22 -10.43
C HIS A 447 -3.16 -12.95 -11.24
N LEU A 448 -1.93 -12.80 -11.74
CA LEU A 448 -1.52 -11.65 -12.57
C LEU A 448 -2.28 -11.59 -13.91
N VAL A 449 -2.72 -12.73 -14.42
CA VAL A 449 -3.53 -12.84 -15.65
C VAL A 449 -5.02 -12.79 -15.29
N LEU A 450 -5.42 -13.60 -14.30
CA LEU A 450 -6.82 -13.80 -13.94
C LEU A 450 -7.48 -12.52 -13.40
N GLU A 451 -6.75 -11.70 -12.63
CA GLU A 451 -7.26 -10.42 -12.12
C GLU A 451 -7.66 -9.45 -13.25
N GLY A 452 -6.91 -9.48 -14.36
CA GLY A 452 -7.16 -8.65 -15.53
C GLY A 452 -8.21 -9.22 -16.49
N PHE A 453 -8.61 -10.48 -16.32
CA PHE A 453 -9.48 -11.17 -17.27
C PHE A 453 -10.91 -10.60 -17.28
N ALA A 454 -11.60 -10.55 -16.14
CA ALA A 454 -13.00 -10.11 -16.11
C ALA A 454 -13.20 -8.66 -16.62
N PRO A 455 -12.37 -7.67 -16.24
CA PRO A 455 -12.47 -6.32 -16.80
C PRO A 455 -12.17 -6.25 -18.31
N SER A 456 -11.19 -7.03 -18.79
CA SER A 456 -10.82 -7.05 -20.21
C SER A 456 -11.86 -7.77 -21.08
N MET A 457 -12.61 -8.69 -20.48
CA MET A 457 -13.66 -9.50 -21.09
C MET A 457 -15.08 -9.05 -20.72
N ALA A 458 -15.24 -7.79 -20.28
CA ALA A 458 -16.55 -7.25 -19.94
C ALA A 458 -17.47 -7.14 -21.17
N GLN A 459 -16.95 -6.74 -22.33
CA GLN A 459 -17.70 -6.58 -23.57
C GLN A 459 -16.80 -6.86 -24.78
N PRO A 460 -17.36 -7.21 -25.96
CA PRO A 460 -16.57 -7.42 -27.17
C PRO A 460 -15.66 -6.23 -27.55
N SER A 461 -16.17 -5.01 -27.36
CA SER A 461 -15.41 -3.78 -27.63
C SER A 461 -14.20 -3.59 -26.71
N ALA A 462 -14.25 -4.11 -25.48
CA ALA A 462 -13.12 -4.07 -24.54
C ALA A 462 -11.99 -5.00 -25.01
N VAL A 463 -12.34 -6.20 -25.50
CA VAL A 463 -11.36 -7.15 -26.06
C VAL A 463 -10.63 -6.53 -27.23
N CYS A 464 -11.37 -5.96 -28.18
CA CYS A 464 -10.76 -5.31 -29.34
C CYS A 464 -9.85 -4.14 -28.94
N ARG A 465 -10.25 -3.32 -27.97
CA ARG A 465 -9.38 -2.25 -27.46
C ARG A 465 -8.08 -2.80 -26.87
N ASN A 466 -8.17 -3.84 -26.02
CA ASN A 466 -6.99 -4.42 -25.38
C ASN A 466 -6.06 -5.12 -26.40
N MET A 467 -6.63 -5.76 -27.42
CA MET A 467 -5.85 -6.37 -28.51
C MET A 467 -5.18 -5.29 -29.36
N LEU A 468 -5.88 -4.21 -29.69
CA LEU A 468 -5.31 -3.06 -30.40
C LEU A 468 -4.18 -2.40 -29.60
N ASP A 469 -4.34 -2.21 -28.28
CA ASP A 469 -3.29 -1.71 -27.39
C ASP A 469 -2.06 -2.66 -27.37
N GLY A 470 -2.29 -3.96 -27.61
CA GLY A 470 -1.27 -4.98 -27.80
C GLY A 470 -0.73 -5.10 -29.25
N ASN A 471 -1.09 -4.18 -30.15
CA ASN A 471 -0.78 -4.22 -31.60
C ASN A 471 -1.32 -5.47 -32.33
N VAL A 472 -2.39 -6.06 -31.84
CA VAL A 472 -3.12 -7.15 -32.51
C VAL A 472 -4.39 -6.59 -33.12
N VAL A 473 -4.46 -6.60 -34.46
CA VAL A 473 -5.66 -6.21 -35.19
C VAL A 473 -6.56 -7.44 -35.33
N VAL A 474 -7.82 -7.31 -34.94
CA VAL A 474 -8.82 -8.36 -35.06
C VAL A 474 -9.99 -7.84 -35.89
N ASP A 475 -10.31 -8.55 -36.96
CA ASP A 475 -11.37 -8.16 -37.89
C ASP A 475 -12.78 -8.45 -37.34
N ASP A 476 -12.90 -9.40 -36.41
CA ASP A 476 -14.16 -9.80 -35.76
C ASP A 476 -14.02 -9.87 -34.23
N CYS A 477 -14.39 -8.78 -33.57
CA CYS A 477 -14.35 -8.65 -32.12
C CYS A 477 -15.28 -9.64 -31.40
N GLU A 478 -16.44 -9.95 -31.99
CA GLU A 478 -17.43 -10.83 -31.36
C GLU A 478 -16.94 -12.27 -31.36
N SER A 479 -16.45 -12.75 -32.50
CA SER A 479 -15.88 -14.10 -32.58
C SER A 479 -14.67 -14.27 -31.65
N ALA A 480 -13.78 -13.28 -31.56
CA ALA A 480 -12.63 -13.33 -30.65
C ALA A 480 -13.07 -13.30 -29.17
N TYR A 481 -14.08 -12.51 -28.84
CA TYR A 481 -14.68 -12.45 -27.52
C TYR A 481 -15.26 -13.80 -27.09
N GLU A 482 -16.10 -14.40 -27.93
CA GLU A 482 -16.73 -15.69 -27.67
C GLU A 482 -15.71 -16.83 -27.60
N ALA A 483 -14.74 -16.86 -28.52
CA ALA A 483 -13.69 -17.87 -28.53
C ALA A 483 -12.87 -17.83 -27.24
N THR A 484 -12.48 -16.63 -26.80
CA THR A 484 -11.69 -16.46 -25.56
C THR A 484 -12.48 -16.91 -24.34
N TRP A 485 -13.78 -16.57 -24.24
CA TRP A 485 -14.64 -17.07 -23.15
C TRP A 485 -14.83 -18.58 -23.20
N ARG A 486 -15.01 -19.16 -24.39
CA ARG A 486 -15.15 -20.61 -24.57
C ARG A 486 -13.91 -21.34 -24.06
N GLU A 487 -12.72 -20.90 -24.47
CA GLU A 487 -11.45 -21.44 -23.98
C GLU A 487 -11.32 -21.28 -22.47
N PHE A 488 -11.64 -20.10 -21.94
CA PHE A 488 -11.61 -19.85 -20.50
C PHE A 488 -12.50 -20.84 -19.74
N TRP A 489 -13.71 -21.11 -20.22
CA TRP A 489 -14.64 -22.03 -19.54
C TRP A 489 -14.24 -23.50 -19.65
N VAL A 490 -13.65 -23.93 -20.76
CA VAL A 490 -13.06 -25.29 -20.88
C VAL A 490 -12.07 -25.53 -19.73
N ASP A 491 -11.30 -24.51 -19.42
CA ASP A 491 -10.29 -24.52 -18.37
C ASP A 491 -10.89 -24.32 -16.96
N ALA A 492 -11.82 -23.38 -16.80
CA ALA A 492 -12.35 -23.00 -15.49
C ALA A 492 -13.37 -24.01 -14.94
N MET A 493 -14.23 -24.56 -15.80
CA MET A 493 -15.33 -25.41 -15.37
C MET A 493 -14.89 -26.62 -14.55
N PRO A 494 -13.84 -27.39 -14.92
CA PRO A 494 -13.42 -28.54 -14.10
C PRO A 494 -12.89 -28.14 -12.70
N ARG A 495 -12.29 -26.95 -12.61
CA ARG A 495 -11.56 -26.45 -11.44
C ARG A 495 -12.47 -25.82 -10.39
N TYR A 496 -13.54 -25.16 -10.82
CA TYR A 496 -14.41 -24.37 -9.96
C TYR A 496 -15.83 -24.91 -9.97
N ASP A 497 -16.49 -24.88 -8.81
CA ASP A 497 -17.88 -25.27 -8.64
C ASP A 497 -18.78 -24.08 -8.27
N HIS A 498 -18.18 -22.95 -7.90
CA HIS A 498 -18.90 -21.72 -7.62
C HIS A 498 -18.28 -20.53 -8.34
N LEU A 499 -19.12 -19.56 -8.70
CA LEU A 499 -18.68 -18.27 -9.26
C LEU A 499 -19.07 -17.14 -8.31
N LEU A 500 -18.11 -16.27 -8.00
CA LEU A 500 -18.33 -14.99 -7.33
C LEU A 500 -18.27 -13.89 -8.39
N VAL A 501 -19.42 -13.36 -8.78
CA VAL A 501 -19.54 -12.44 -9.90
C VAL A 501 -19.94 -11.06 -9.40
N TRP A 502 -19.19 -10.03 -9.81
CA TRP A 502 -19.43 -8.64 -9.39
C TRP A 502 -19.52 -7.68 -10.57
N ASP A 503 -20.65 -6.98 -10.65
CA ASP A 503 -20.95 -5.94 -11.65
C ASP A 503 -20.86 -6.45 -13.10
N VAL A 504 -21.36 -7.67 -13.33
CA VAL A 504 -21.31 -8.33 -14.64
C VAL A 504 -22.19 -7.65 -15.68
N THR A 505 -21.64 -7.48 -16.87
CA THR A 505 -22.35 -6.94 -18.04
C THR A 505 -23.35 -7.97 -18.62
N PRO A 506 -24.38 -7.54 -19.35
CA PRO A 506 -25.29 -8.47 -20.03
C PRO A 506 -24.56 -9.43 -20.97
N GLU A 507 -23.56 -8.94 -21.71
CA GLU A 507 -22.79 -9.72 -22.69
C GLU A 507 -21.98 -10.82 -22.00
N ALA A 508 -21.23 -10.50 -20.94
CA ALA A 508 -20.46 -11.49 -20.20
C ALA A 508 -21.37 -12.46 -19.43
N ARG A 509 -22.52 -12.00 -18.93
CA ARG A 509 -23.50 -12.85 -18.25
C ARG A 509 -24.04 -13.92 -19.18
N ALA A 510 -24.30 -13.58 -20.45
CA ALA A 510 -24.80 -14.52 -21.46
C ALA A 510 -23.81 -15.67 -21.76
N LEU A 511 -22.51 -15.44 -21.48
CA LEU A 511 -21.45 -16.43 -21.69
C LEU A 511 -21.16 -17.28 -20.45
N ILE A 512 -21.83 -17.04 -19.31
CA ILE A 512 -21.74 -17.95 -18.16
C ILE A 512 -22.38 -19.29 -18.56
N PRO A 513 -21.65 -20.43 -18.45
CA PRO A 513 -22.17 -21.72 -18.87
C PRO A 513 -23.48 -22.08 -18.17
N SER A 514 -24.42 -22.66 -18.91
CA SER A 514 -25.73 -23.10 -18.37
C SER A 514 -25.62 -24.19 -17.29
N ALA A 515 -24.44 -24.79 -17.14
CA ALA A 515 -24.08 -25.68 -16.04
C ALA A 515 -24.04 -24.93 -14.69
N TYR A 516 -23.83 -23.62 -14.67
CA TYR A 516 -23.92 -22.79 -13.48
C TYR A 516 -25.34 -22.24 -13.31
N ARG A 517 -25.91 -22.37 -12.12
CA ARG A 517 -27.21 -21.81 -11.74
C ARG A 517 -27.00 -20.67 -10.76
N LEU A 518 -27.68 -19.55 -11.00
CA LEU A 518 -27.72 -18.43 -10.06
C LEU A 518 -28.41 -18.87 -8.75
N THR A 519 -27.71 -18.74 -7.62
CA THR A 519 -28.22 -19.10 -6.28
C THR A 519 -28.45 -17.89 -5.39
N PHE A 520 -27.78 -16.77 -5.68
CA PHE A 520 -27.95 -15.53 -4.95
C PHE A 520 -27.71 -14.33 -5.87
N GLU A 521 -28.56 -13.31 -5.75
CA GLU A 521 -28.40 -12.03 -6.43
C GLU A 521 -28.80 -10.91 -5.47
N GLN A 522 -27.90 -9.94 -5.28
CA GLN A 522 -28.20 -8.71 -4.53
C GLN A 522 -27.41 -7.55 -5.12
N GLY A 523 -28.12 -6.59 -5.72
CA GLY A 523 -27.49 -5.45 -6.36
C GLY A 523 -26.54 -5.91 -7.47
N ARG A 524 -25.24 -5.67 -7.30
CA ARG A 524 -24.20 -6.04 -8.28
C ARG A 524 -23.57 -7.40 -8.02
N LEU A 525 -23.85 -8.01 -6.87
CA LEU A 525 -23.31 -9.29 -6.48
C LEU A 525 -24.18 -10.42 -7.00
N GLN A 526 -23.55 -11.41 -7.62
CA GLN A 526 -24.17 -12.68 -7.97
C GLN A 526 -23.29 -13.85 -7.55
N ILE A 527 -23.92 -14.89 -7.03
CA ILE A 527 -23.28 -16.18 -6.74
C ILE A 527 -23.93 -17.23 -7.62
N TYR A 528 -23.11 -17.98 -8.33
CA TYR A 528 -23.55 -19.13 -9.11
C TYR A 528 -22.98 -20.42 -8.52
N GLU A 529 -23.77 -21.49 -8.58
CA GLU A 529 -23.38 -22.84 -8.18
C GLU A 529 -23.46 -23.76 -9.42
N ARG A 530 -22.46 -24.61 -9.61
CA ARG A 530 -22.46 -25.61 -10.67
C ARG A 530 -23.50 -26.69 -10.36
N LYS A 531 -24.42 -26.93 -11.30
CA LYS A 531 -25.37 -28.05 -11.27
C LYS A 531 -24.54 -29.33 -11.18
N THR A 532 -24.58 -29.99 -10.02
CA THR A 532 -23.96 -31.30 -9.86
C THR A 532 -24.80 -32.32 -10.62
N ASN A 533 -24.17 -33.07 -11.52
CA ASN A 533 -24.82 -34.23 -12.10
C ASN A 533 -25.00 -35.25 -10.96
N PRO A 534 -26.18 -35.86 -10.74
CA PRO A 534 -26.41 -36.78 -9.63
C PRO A 534 -25.34 -37.88 -9.50
N ASP A 535 -24.78 -38.31 -10.62
CA ASP A 535 -23.77 -39.37 -10.71
C ASP A 535 -22.37 -38.95 -10.22
N GLU A 536 -22.02 -37.66 -10.22
CA GLU A 536 -20.71 -37.19 -9.71
C GLU A 536 -20.64 -37.16 -8.17
N ARG A 537 -21.80 -37.09 -7.48
CA ARG A 537 -21.85 -37.09 -6.01
C ARG A 537 -21.44 -38.43 -5.41
N ALA A 538 -21.51 -39.53 -6.16
CA ALA A 538 -21.15 -40.87 -5.69
C ALA A 538 -19.63 -41.10 -5.59
N HIS A 539 -18.80 -40.25 -6.19
CA HIS A 539 -17.35 -40.43 -6.26
C HIS A 539 -16.53 -39.33 -5.54
N ALA A 540 -17.20 -38.36 -4.92
CA ALA A 540 -16.56 -37.20 -4.27
C ALA A 540 -16.50 -37.28 -2.73
N HIS A 541 -16.86 -38.43 -2.13
CA HIS A 541 -16.79 -38.68 -0.69
C HIS A 541 -15.68 -39.67 -0.32
#